data_AF-U4R5E9-F1
#
_entry.id   AF-U4R5E9-F1
#
_cell.length_a   1.000
_cell.length_b   1.000
_cell.length_c   1.000
_cell.angle_alpha   90.00
_cell.angle_beta   90.00
_cell.angle_gamma   90.00
#
_symmetry.space_group_name_H-M   'P 1'
#
loop_
_entity.id
_entity.type
_entity.pdbx_description
1 polymer ?
#
loop_
_entity_poly.entity_id
_entity_poly.type
_entity_poly.pdbx_seq_one_letter_code
_entity_poly.pdbx_strand_id
1 'polypeptide(L)'
;MKAFLFGIAAFFFGLIVWLFCHDYNLNHMHYNQLRTVVEEASVAAALFTDSQAENEGNIVFNQTEGHKAIKAVLKSMLKTDENLNPVEGSYWQEQITYKAYFFDDSNTTYPKSFTDPETGFKFEVLRPSVVVTINAGKARYTMAGIIDDTANIRSAAHEIVGW
;
A
#
# COMPACT_ATOMS: atom_id res chain seq x y z
N MET A 1 32.58 -39.13 -13.93
CA MET A 1 32.06 -38.01 -14.75
C MET A 1 30.58 -37.73 -14.52
N LYS A 2 29.65 -38.69 -14.72
CA LYS A 2 28.21 -38.44 -14.55
C LYS A 2 27.82 -37.96 -13.14
N ALA A 3 28.28 -38.64 -12.09
CA ALA A 3 27.99 -38.23 -10.70
C ALA A 3 28.51 -36.83 -10.34
N PHE A 4 29.65 -36.42 -10.90
CA PHE A 4 30.22 -35.09 -10.69
C PHE A 4 29.38 -33.99 -11.39
N LEU A 5 28.93 -34.25 -12.62
CA LEU A 5 27.99 -33.38 -13.34
C LEU A 5 26.66 -33.23 -12.58
N PHE A 6 26.12 -34.32 -12.04
CA PHE A 6 24.91 -34.26 -11.20
C PHE A 6 25.11 -33.43 -9.92
N GLY A 7 26.27 -33.56 -9.26
CA GLY A 7 26.59 -32.76 -8.08
C GLY A 7 26.66 -31.26 -8.37
N ILE A 8 27.30 -30.88 -9.47
CA ILE A 8 27.36 -29.48 -9.92
C ILE A 8 25.95 -28.94 -10.25
N ALA A 9 25.15 -29.71 -10.99
CA ALA A 9 23.79 -29.31 -11.34
C ALA A 9 22.91 -29.12 -10.09
N ALA A 10 23.01 -30.04 -9.12
CA ALA A 10 22.28 -29.94 -7.85
C ALA A 10 22.71 -28.71 -7.03
N PHE A 11 24.00 -28.36 -7.05
CA PHE A 11 24.51 -27.16 -6.38
C PHE A 11 23.94 -25.88 -7.01
N PHE A 12 23.97 -25.76 -8.34
CA PHE A 12 23.36 -24.61 -9.03
C PHE A 12 21.86 -24.51 -8.79
N PHE A 13 21.15 -25.64 -8.82
CA PHE A 13 19.73 -25.67 -8.50
C PHE A 13 19.47 -25.21 -7.06
N GLY A 14 20.27 -25.67 -6.10
CA GLY A 14 20.19 -25.23 -4.71
C GLY A 14 20.39 -23.72 -4.54
N LEU A 15 21.35 -23.13 -5.26
CA LEU A 15 21.58 -21.69 -5.26
C LEU A 15 20.39 -20.90 -5.82
N ILE A 16 19.79 -21.38 -6.91
CA ILE A 16 18.60 -20.77 -7.52
C ILE A 16 17.42 -20.78 -6.55
N VAL A 17 17.17 -21.92 -5.90
CA VAL A 17 16.09 -22.04 -4.90
C VAL A 17 16.35 -21.14 -3.71
N TRP A 18 17.60 -21.10 -3.21
CA TRP A 18 17.96 -20.23 -2.10
C TRP A 18 17.76 -18.73 -2.44
N LEU A 19 18.18 -18.31 -3.63
CA LEU A 19 17.99 -16.94 -4.12
C LEU A 19 16.50 -16.58 -4.21
N PHE A 20 15.68 -17.49 -4.75
CA PHE A 20 14.24 -17.30 -4.79
C PHE A 20 13.63 -17.16 -3.39
N CYS A 21 13.98 -18.06 -2.47
CA CYS A 21 13.47 -17.99 -1.09
C CYS A 21 13.91 -16.69 -0.39
N HIS A 22 15.13 -16.23 -0.63
CA HIS A 22 15.62 -14.97 -0.09
C HIS A 22 14.79 -13.78 -0.59
N ASP A 23 14.63 -13.66 -1.91
CA ASP A 23 13.86 -12.57 -2.53
C ASP A 23 12.38 -12.62 -2.13
N TYR A 24 11.79 -13.81 -2.06
CA TYR A 24 10.40 -14.02 -1.63
C TYR A 24 10.18 -13.57 -0.18
N ASN A 25 11.07 -13.96 0.73
CA ASN A 25 10.98 -13.55 2.13
C ASN A 25 11.11 -12.03 2.28
N LEU A 26 12.01 -11.43 1.50
CA LEU A 26 12.23 -9.99 1.52
C LEU A 26 11.01 -9.23 0.97
N ASN A 27 10.42 -9.70 -0.14
CA ASN A 27 9.15 -9.17 -0.65
C ASN A 27 8.02 -9.30 0.39
N HIS A 28 7.90 -10.47 1.04
CA HIS A 28 6.87 -10.70 2.04
C HIS A 28 6.99 -9.74 3.23
N MET A 29 8.22 -9.46 3.69
CA MET A 29 8.46 -8.47 4.75
C MET A 29 8.00 -7.07 4.33
N HIS A 30 8.40 -6.60 3.14
CA HIS A 30 8.01 -5.27 2.65
C HIS A 30 6.52 -5.17 2.31
N TYR A 31 5.90 -6.26 1.88
CA TYR A 31 4.47 -6.33 1.64
C TYR A 31 3.65 -6.22 2.94
N ASN A 32 4.15 -6.79 4.04
CA ASN A 32 3.56 -6.59 5.37
C ASN A 32 3.76 -5.16 5.87
N GLN A 33 4.91 -4.53 5.60
CA GLN A 33 5.11 -3.11 5.88
C GLN A 33 4.14 -2.24 5.09
N LEU A 34 3.90 -2.57 3.81
CA LEU A 34 2.96 -1.84 2.97
C LEU A 34 1.55 -1.83 3.57
N ARG A 35 1.10 -2.93 4.19
CA ARG A 35 -0.18 -2.96 4.93
C ARG A 35 -0.24 -1.85 5.97
N THR A 36 0.78 -1.75 6.82
CA THR A 36 0.87 -0.71 7.85
C THR A 36 0.92 0.68 7.23
N VAL A 37 1.65 0.88 6.13
CA VAL A 37 1.70 2.19 5.44
C VAL A 37 0.31 2.62 4.98
N VAL A 38 -0.49 1.71 4.43
CA VAL A 38 -1.82 2.04 3.94
C VAL A 38 -2.77 2.38 5.09
N GLU A 39 -2.68 1.64 6.20
CA GLU A 39 -3.42 1.94 7.43
C GLU A 39 -3.07 3.33 7.95
N GLU A 40 -1.79 3.63 8.15
CA GLU A 40 -1.30 4.94 8.60
C GLU A 40 -1.68 6.07 7.64
N ALA A 41 -1.64 5.82 6.32
CA ALA A 41 -2.07 6.79 5.33
C ALA A 41 -3.57 7.10 5.43
N SER A 42 -4.41 6.08 5.65
CA SER A 42 -5.85 6.26 5.83
C SER A 42 -6.20 7.02 7.11
N VAL A 43 -5.49 6.73 8.20
CA VAL A 43 -5.61 7.45 9.48
C VAL A 43 -5.16 8.90 9.31
N ALA A 44 -3.98 9.13 8.74
CA ALA A 44 -3.42 10.46 8.56
C ALA A 44 -4.33 11.34 7.70
N ALA A 45 -4.97 10.78 6.68
CA ALA A 45 -5.94 11.51 5.86
C ALA A 45 -7.21 11.86 6.62
N ALA A 46 -7.71 10.94 7.46
CA ALA A 46 -8.92 11.14 8.24
C ALA A 46 -8.77 12.22 9.32
N LEU A 47 -7.56 12.48 9.81
CA LEU A 47 -7.30 13.54 10.81
C LEU A 47 -7.60 14.96 10.31
N PHE A 48 -7.72 15.18 9.01
CA PHE A 48 -7.97 16.51 8.44
C PHE A 48 -9.45 16.70 8.12
N THR A 49 -10.19 17.17 9.12
CA THR A 49 -11.60 17.59 9.00
C THR A 49 -11.72 19.09 8.74
N ASP A 50 -12.83 19.49 8.13
CA ASP A 50 -13.21 20.90 8.02
C ASP A 50 -13.79 21.38 9.35
N SER A 51 -13.05 22.27 10.01
CA SER A 51 -13.46 22.89 11.28
C SER A 51 -14.85 23.56 11.25
N GLN A 52 -15.29 24.08 10.10
CA GLN A 52 -16.61 24.74 10.02
C GLN A 52 -17.73 23.71 10.04
N ALA A 53 -17.61 22.66 9.22
CA ALA A 53 -18.59 21.57 9.19
C ALA A 53 -18.63 20.81 10.53
N GLU A 54 -17.47 20.66 11.17
CA GLU A 54 -17.35 19.99 12.47
C GLU A 54 -18.10 20.75 13.57
N ASN A 55 -18.07 22.08 13.56
CA ASN A 55 -18.86 22.91 14.48
C ASN A 55 -20.37 22.77 14.27
N GLU A 56 -20.80 22.38 13.07
CA GLU A 56 -22.20 22.11 12.73
C GLU A 56 -22.60 20.64 13.03
N GLY A 57 -21.67 19.84 13.55
CA GLY A 57 -21.88 18.43 13.88
C GLY A 57 -21.71 17.48 12.70
N ASN A 58 -21.19 17.95 11.56
CA ASN A 58 -20.93 17.15 10.37
C ASN A 58 -19.43 16.87 10.23
N ILE A 59 -19.06 15.65 9.90
CA ILE A 59 -17.67 15.29 9.58
C ILE A 59 -17.50 15.40 8.07
N VAL A 60 -16.75 16.42 7.64
CA VAL A 60 -16.38 16.63 6.24
C VAL A 60 -14.85 16.68 6.14
N PHE A 61 -14.27 15.91 5.23
CA PHE A 61 -12.81 15.82 5.10
C PHE A 61 -12.25 16.95 4.23
N ASN A 62 -11.16 17.57 4.69
CA ASN A 62 -10.35 18.42 3.84
C ASN A 62 -9.44 17.54 2.95
N GLN A 63 -9.94 17.20 1.77
CA GLN A 63 -9.24 16.32 0.84
C GLN A 63 -7.85 16.84 0.45
N THR A 64 -7.67 18.17 0.35
CA THR A 64 -6.37 18.76 -0.02
C THR A 64 -5.30 18.48 1.03
N GLU A 65 -5.59 18.74 2.31
CA GLU A 65 -4.65 18.45 3.39
C GLU A 65 -4.54 16.94 3.64
N GLY A 66 -5.64 16.17 3.49
CA GLY A 66 -5.61 14.71 3.57
C GLY A 66 -4.67 14.08 2.53
N HIS A 67 -4.71 14.53 1.27
CA HIS A 67 -3.79 14.07 0.22
C HIS A 67 -2.32 14.43 0.52
N LYS A 68 -2.09 15.60 1.12
CA LYS A 68 -0.75 16.03 1.55
C LYS A 68 -0.22 15.17 2.70
N ALA A 69 -1.08 14.81 3.64
CA ALA A 69 -0.77 13.90 4.74
C ALA A 69 -0.42 12.50 4.23
N ILE A 70 -1.21 11.95 3.30
CA ILE A 70 -0.91 10.66 2.66
C ILE A 70 0.48 10.71 2.02
N LYS A 71 0.79 11.75 1.23
CA LYS A 71 2.11 11.89 0.61
C LYS A 71 3.23 11.95 1.64
N ALA A 72 3.03 12.62 2.78
CA ALA A 72 4.02 12.66 3.86
C ALA A 72 4.26 11.27 4.49
N VAL A 73 3.20 10.48 4.69
CA VAL A 73 3.30 9.09 5.18
C VAL A 73 4.04 8.23 4.16
N LEU A 74 3.69 8.30 2.87
CA LEU A 74 4.38 7.56 1.81
C LEU A 74 5.88 7.91 1.76
N LYS A 75 6.20 9.21 1.79
CA LYS A 75 7.58 9.71 1.76
C LYS A 75 8.41 9.17 2.92
N SER A 76 7.86 9.19 4.13
CA SER A 76 8.56 8.76 5.34
C SER A 76 8.70 7.24 5.44
N MET A 77 7.64 6.49 5.16
CA MET A 77 7.63 5.03 5.37
C MET A 77 8.17 4.24 4.18
N LEU A 78 7.92 4.68 2.94
CA LEU A 78 8.36 3.98 1.73
C LEU A 78 9.63 4.56 1.12
N LYS A 79 10.20 5.60 1.75
CA LYS A 79 11.41 6.30 1.30
C LYS A 79 11.30 6.74 -0.16
N THR A 80 10.44 7.73 -0.41
CA THR A 80 10.25 8.31 -1.75
C THR A 80 10.68 9.77 -1.80
N ASP A 81 10.80 10.31 -3.00
CA ASP A 81 10.88 11.74 -3.26
C ASP A 81 9.46 12.39 -3.25
N GLU A 82 9.39 13.68 -3.60
CA GLU A 82 8.12 14.44 -3.71
C GLU A 82 7.18 13.92 -4.81
N ASN A 83 7.73 13.24 -5.82
CA ASN A 83 6.99 12.67 -6.94
C ASN A 83 6.64 11.19 -6.71
N LEU A 84 6.86 10.69 -5.48
CA LEU A 84 6.66 9.29 -5.09
C LEU A 84 7.56 8.30 -5.84
N ASN A 85 8.70 8.75 -6.36
CA ASN A 85 9.74 7.87 -6.86
C ASN A 85 10.57 7.36 -5.66
N PRO A 86 10.81 6.05 -5.54
CA PRO A 86 11.67 5.51 -4.50
C PRO A 86 13.08 6.10 -4.56
N VAL A 87 13.63 6.51 -3.42
CA VAL A 87 15.02 7.00 -3.33
C VAL A 87 16.01 5.85 -3.19
N GLU A 88 17.30 6.15 -3.34
CA GLU A 88 18.38 5.17 -3.11
C GLU A 88 18.25 4.54 -1.71
N GLY A 89 18.25 3.21 -1.66
CA GLY A 89 18.06 2.45 -0.43
C GLY A 89 16.60 2.15 -0.05
N SER A 90 15.63 2.51 -0.91
CA SER A 90 14.28 1.93 -0.86
C SER A 90 14.28 0.51 -1.44
N TYR A 91 13.33 -0.32 -0.98
CA TYR A 91 13.09 -1.64 -1.55
C TYR A 91 12.37 -1.54 -2.90
N TRP A 92 11.40 -0.64 -2.97
CA TRP A 92 10.56 -0.41 -4.15
C TRP A 92 11.39 0.23 -5.25
N GLN A 93 11.10 -0.13 -6.51
CA GLN A 93 11.88 0.32 -7.67
C GLN A 93 11.05 1.17 -8.64
N GLU A 94 9.74 1.03 -8.58
CA GLU A 94 8.80 1.72 -9.46
C GLU A 94 8.16 2.90 -8.75
N GLN A 95 7.67 3.87 -9.53
CA GLN A 95 6.95 5.01 -8.99
C GLN A 95 5.71 4.53 -8.23
N ILE A 96 5.60 4.96 -6.96
CA ILE A 96 4.49 4.58 -6.11
C ILE A 96 3.28 5.45 -6.46
N THR A 97 2.14 4.81 -6.63
CA THR A 97 0.87 5.48 -6.91
C THR A 97 -0.13 5.17 -5.82
N TYR A 98 -1.08 6.07 -5.60
CA TYR A 98 -2.13 5.85 -4.62
C TYR A 98 -3.46 6.44 -5.07
N LYS A 99 -4.54 5.89 -4.53
CA LYS A 99 -5.91 6.40 -4.63
C LYS A 99 -6.46 6.59 -3.22
N ALA A 100 -7.17 7.68 -3.02
CA ALA A 100 -7.87 7.95 -1.77
C ALA A 100 -9.35 8.20 -2.06
N TYR A 101 -10.21 7.60 -1.26
CA TYR A 101 -11.65 7.73 -1.32
C TYR A 101 -12.13 8.28 0.01
N PHE A 102 -12.72 9.47 -0.04
CA PHE A 102 -13.26 10.16 1.13
C PHE A 102 -14.77 9.99 1.14
N PHE A 103 -15.28 9.28 2.15
CA PHE A 103 -16.71 9.14 2.39
C PHE A 103 -17.06 10.00 3.59
N ASP A 104 -17.77 11.10 3.38
CA ASP A 104 -18.13 12.05 4.43
C ASP A 104 -19.64 12.39 4.40
N ASP A 105 -20.09 13.13 5.40
CA ASP A 105 -21.50 13.49 5.56
C ASP A 105 -22.03 14.38 4.41
N SER A 106 -21.12 15.02 3.64
CA SER A 106 -21.50 15.87 2.50
C SER A 106 -21.77 15.07 1.22
N ASN A 107 -21.20 13.86 1.11
CA ASN A 107 -21.17 13.10 -0.14
C ASN A 107 -21.68 11.67 -0.03
N THR A 108 -21.97 11.19 1.19
CA THR A 108 -22.34 9.80 1.44
C THR A 108 -23.54 9.68 2.38
N THR A 109 -24.48 8.82 2.01
CA THR A 109 -25.51 8.31 2.91
C THR A 109 -25.07 6.94 3.41
N TYR A 110 -25.00 6.77 4.74
CA TYR A 110 -24.56 5.53 5.38
C TYR A 110 -25.74 4.61 5.71
N PRO A 111 -25.56 3.27 5.65
CA PRO A 111 -24.35 2.55 5.28
C PRO A 111 -24.14 2.48 3.76
N LYS A 112 -22.87 2.36 3.32
CA LYS A 112 -22.49 2.23 1.90
C LYS A 112 -21.46 1.12 1.73
N SER A 113 -21.77 0.13 0.88
CA SER A 113 -20.78 -0.86 0.49
C SER A 113 -19.80 -0.28 -0.52
N PHE A 114 -18.51 -0.38 -0.20
CA PHE A 114 -17.41 -0.03 -1.09
C PHE A 114 -16.65 -1.29 -1.51
N THR A 115 -16.23 -1.33 -2.77
CA THR A 115 -15.29 -2.33 -3.27
C THR A 115 -14.22 -1.61 -4.08
N ASP A 116 -12.98 -1.76 -3.66
CA ASP A 116 -11.85 -1.21 -4.38
C ASP A 116 -11.70 -1.91 -5.74
N PRO A 117 -11.73 -1.16 -6.87
CA PRO A 117 -11.58 -1.75 -8.19
C PRO A 117 -10.20 -2.37 -8.44
N GLU A 118 -9.16 -1.98 -7.71
CA GLU A 118 -7.80 -2.49 -7.94
C GLU A 118 -7.51 -3.78 -7.17
N THR A 119 -7.97 -3.86 -5.92
CA THR A 119 -7.66 -4.99 -5.03
C THR A 119 -8.84 -5.93 -4.78
N GLY A 120 -10.06 -5.50 -5.12
CA GLY A 120 -11.28 -6.17 -4.69
C GLY A 120 -11.56 -6.06 -3.18
N PHE A 121 -10.84 -5.19 -2.47
CA PHE A 121 -11.04 -4.95 -1.04
C PHE A 121 -12.46 -4.45 -0.79
N LYS A 122 -13.22 -5.20 0.01
CA LYS A 122 -14.60 -4.88 0.36
C LYS A 122 -14.62 -4.22 1.73
N PHE A 123 -15.28 -3.08 1.81
CA PHE A 123 -15.43 -2.33 3.05
C PHE A 123 -16.87 -1.83 3.14
N GLU A 124 -17.51 -2.07 4.28
CA GLU A 124 -18.83 -1.52 4.56
C GLU A 124 -18.64 -0.22 5.31
N VAL A 125 -18.87 0.89 4.62
CA VAL A 125 -18.74 2.22 5.20
C VAL A 125 -19.98 2.51 6.03
N LEU A 126 -19.84 2.48 7.34
CA LEU A 126 -20.93 2.76 8.28
C LEU A 126 -20.94 4.23 8.72
N ARG A 127 -19.79 4.91 8.59
CA ARG A 127 -19.54 6.27 9.09
C ARG A 127 -18.53 7.00 8.20
N PRO A 128 -18.31 8.31 8.43
CA PRO A 128 -17.24 9.05 7.79
C PRO A 128 -15.90 8.30 7.83
N SER A 129 -15.37 8.00 6.64
CA SER A 129 -14.20 7.15 6.48
C SER A 129 -13.34 7.55 5.30
N VAL A 130 -12.06 7.22 5.41
CA VAL A 130 -11.11 7.36 4.32
C VAL A 130 -10.58 5.99 3.96
N VAL A 131 -10.69 5.63 2.68
CA VAL A 131 -10.10 4.42 2.12
C VAL A 131 -8.92 4.81 1.25
N VAL A 132 -7.76 4.22 1.51
CA VAL A 132 -6.54 4.45 0.74
C VAL A 132 -6.10 3.15 0.09
N THR A 133 -5.72 3.22 -1.18
CA THR A 133 -5.13 2.14 -1.96
C THR A 133 -3.77 2.60 -2.43
N ILE A 134 -2.72 1.82 -2.17
CA ILE A 134 -1.35 2.10 -2.60
C ILE A 134 -0.87 0.97 -3.49
N ASN A 135 -0.33 1.34 -4.63
CA ASN A 135 0.39 0.45 -5.53
C ASN A 135 1.88 0.80 -5.47
N ALA A 136 2.65 -0.10 -4.87
CA ALA A 136 4.10 0.02 -4.71
C ALA A 136 4.90 -0.57 -5.89
N GLY A 137 4.20 -1.03 -6.93
CA GLY A 137 4.80 -1.65 -8.09
C GLY A 137 5.26 -3.08 -7.81
N LYS A 138 6.12 -3.56 -8.69
CA LYS A 138 6.57 -4.96 -8.71
C LYS A 138 7.57 -5.29 -7.60
N ALA A 139 7.57 -6.56 -7.20
CA ALA A 139 8.54 -7.09 -6.27
C ALA A 139 9.93 -7.18 -6.92
N ARG A 140 10.97 -6.90 -6.15
CA ARG A 140 12.36 -7.03 -6.61
C ARG A 140 12.81 -8.49 -6.54
N TYR A 141 12.49 -9.27 -7.57
CA TYR A 141 13.02 -10.61 -7.77
C TYR A 141 14.24 -10.59 -8.69
N THR A 142 15.31 -11.28 -8.30
CA THR A 142 16.52 -11.42 -9.12
C THR A 142 16.26 -12.21 -10.41
N MET A 143 15.27 -13.10 -10.38
CA MET A 143 14.80 -13.87 -11.54
C MET A 143 13.52 -13.27 -12.15
N ALA A 144 13.48 -11.94 -12.27
CA ALA A 144 12.40 -11.23 -12.94
C ALA A 144 12.17 -11.79 -14.35
N GLY A 145 10.93 -12.15 -14.69
CA GLY A 145 10.52 -12.72 -15.98
C GLY A 145 10.33 -14.24 -16.00
N ILE A 146 10.78 -14.98 -14.98
CA ILE A 146 10.43 -16.40 -14.78
C ILE A 146 9.28 -16.55 -13.78
N ILE A 147 9.22 -15.60 -12.83
CA ILE A 147 8.28 -15.62 -11.71
C ILE A 147 7.28 -14.49 -11.92
N ASP A 148 6.03 -14.77 -11.55
CA ASP A 148 4.92 -13.84 -11.72
C ASP A 148 5.21 -12.48 -11.09
N ASP A 149 4.90 -11.45 -11.86
CA ASP A 149 5.38 -10.08 -11.72
C ASP A 149 4.21 -9.18 -11.32
N THR A 150 3.39 -9.67 -10.40
CA THR A 150 2.21 -8.97 -9.92
C THR A 150 2.64 -7.78 -9.08
N ALA A 151 2.02 -6.62 -9.34
CA ALA A 151 2.23 -5.44 -8.53
C ALA A 151 1.76 -5.66 -7.08
N ASN A 152 2.52 -5.12 -6.14
CA ASN A 152 2.17 -5.11 -4.73
C ASN A 152 1.19 -3.96 -4.47
N ILE A 153 -0.09 -4.30 -4.50
CA ILE A 153 -1.19 -3.36 -4.22
C ILE A 153 -1.84 -3.72 -2.88
N ARG A 154 -2.10 -2.71 -2.05
CA ARG A 154 -2.78 -2.86 -0.76
C ARG A 154 -3.75 -1.71 -0.53
N SER A 155 -4.84 -2.04 0.17
CA SER A 155 -5.89 -1.09 0.52
C SER A 155 -6.22 -1.21 1.99
N ALA A 156 -6.51 -0.09 2.64
CA ALA A 156 -6.98 -0.03 4.01
C ALA A 156 -8.01 1.09 4.14
N ALA A 157 -8.87 0.94 5.15
CA ALA A 157 -9.91 1.90 5.46
C ALA A 157 -9.80 2.32 6.92
N HIS A 158 -10.04 3.60 7.19
CA HIS A 158 -10.17 4.12 8.54
C HIS A 158 -11.50 4.84 8.69
N GLU A 159 -12.28 4.41 9.68
CA GLU A 159 -13.53 5.06 10.08
C GLU A 159 -13.28 5.97 11.28
N ILE A 160 -13.80 7.19 11.23
CA ILE A 160 -13.83 8.06 12.40
C ILE A 160 -14.94 7.57 13.33
N VAL A 161 -14.54 7.15 14.53
CA VAL A 161 -15.45 7.02 15.65
C VAL A 161 -15.51 8.40 16.28
N GLY A 162 -16.67 9.06 16.21
CA GLY A 162 -16.87 10.39 16.79
C GLY A 162 -16.33 10.47 18.22
N TRP A 163 -15.77 11.64 18.55
CA TRP A 163 -15.16 11.95 19.84
C TRP A 163 -16.16 11.90 21.00
#